data_AF-A0A937L0R0-F1
#
_entry.id   AF-A0A937L0R0-F1
#
_cell.length_a   1.000
_cell.length_b   1.000
_cell.length_c   1.000
_cell.angle_alpha   90.00
_cell.angle_beta   90.00
_cell.angle_gamma   90.00
#
_symmetry.space_group_name_H-M   'P 1'
#
loop_
_entity.id
_entity.type
_entity.pdbx_description
1 polymer ?
#
loop_
_entity_poly.entity_id
_entity_poly.type
_entity_poly.pdbx_seq_one_letter_code
_entity_poly.pdbx_strand_id
1 'polypeptide(L)'
;MPQLIHQFKQQASLTTGRALGLCLTQNTHFTGTAIDALIPVPSSRQTLRSRGFNPAKILADTIGHALGIPVMTNWVIKTGITKAQKYRSRAERLTVSENPFRAKKPCTAKRIAIIDDVITTMTTAIQVAEPLKAQGVQHIEIWAPCRTLPKLTTLVSPSHSPIEMR
;
A
#
# COMPACT_ATOMS: atom_id res chain seq x y z
N MET A 1 -14.13 12.60 -8.15
CA MET A 1 -13.13 11.70 -7.53
C MET A 1 -13.72 10.42 -6.92
N PRO A 2 -14.71 10.46 -6.01
CA PRO A 2 -15.27 9.24 -5.38
C PRO A 2 -15.88 8.26 -6.39
N GLN A 3 -16.57 8.78 -7.41
CA GLN A 3 -17.15 7.99 -8.50
C GLN A 3 -16.08 7.29 -9.37
N LEU A 4 -14.91 7.91 -9.58
CA LEU A 4 -13.81 7.31 -10.35
C LEU A 4 -13.13 6.17 -9.59
N ILE A 5 -12.94 6.32 -8.28
CA ILE A 5 -12.47 5.22 -7.42
C ILE A 5 -13.49 4.08 -7.39
N HIS A 6 -14.77 4.43 -7.27
CA HIS A 6 -15.85 3.44 -7.26
C HIS A 6 -15.91 2.70 -8.61
N GLN A 7 -15.89 3.40 -9.74
CA GLN A 7 -15.83 2.80 -11.08
C GLN A 7 -14.56 1.96 -11.28
N PHE A 8 -13.40 2.44 -10.81
CA PHE A 8 -12.16 1.66 -10.83
C PHE A 8 -12.28 0.37 -10.02
N LYS A 9 -12.90 0.43 -8.83
CA LYS A 9 -13.13 -0.74 -7.95
C LYS A 9 -14.23 -1.69 -8.44
N GLN A 10 -15.17 -1.22 -9.26
CA GLN A 10 -16.37 -1.97 -9.68
C GLN A 10 -16.33 -2.47 -11.12
N GLN A 11 -15.68 -1.76 -12.05
CA GLN A 11 -15.75 -2.04 -13.49
C GLN A 11 -14.43 -2.49 -14.13
N ALA A 12 -13.37 -2.71 -13.34
CA ALA A 12 -12.07 -3.11 -13.88
C ALA A 12 -11.53 -2.15 -14.96
N SER A 13 -11.91 -0.88 -14.91
CA SER A 13 -11.48 0.10 -15.92
C SER A 13 -10.00 0.41 -15.75
N LEU A 14 -9.17 -0.38 -16.43
CA LEU A 14 -7.73 -0.20 -16.53
C LEU A 14 -7.40 1.22 -17.02
N THR A 15 -8.23 1.78 -17.87
CA THR A 15 -8.13 3.14 -18.41
C THR A 15 -8.28 4.19 -17.31
N THR A 16 -9.24 4.02 -16.40
CA THR A 16 -9.42 4.90 -15.24
C THR A 16 -8.26 4.75 -14.25
N GLY A 17 -7.80 3.51 -14.02
CA GLY A 17 -6.62 3.25 -13.18
C GLY A 17 -5.36 3.93 -13.75
N ARG A 18 -5.16 3.88 -15.07
CA ARG A 18 -4.07 4.56 -15.76
C ARG A 18 -4.15 6.08 -15.63
N ALA A 19 -5.33 6.66 -15.85
CA ALA A 19 -5.52 8.10 -15.70
C ALA A 19 -5.19 8.58 -14.27
N LEU A 20 -5.62 7.84 -13.25
CA LEU A 20 -5.28 8.13 -11.86
C LEU A 20 -3.77 8.00 -11.58
N GLY A 21 -3.13 6.97 -12.14
CA GLY A 21 -1.67 6.80 -12.04
C GLY A 21 -0.91 7.98 -12.66
N LEU A 22 -1.32 8.45 -13.84
CA LEU A 22 -0.73 9.61 -14.49
C LEU A 22 -0.93 10.91 -13.70
N CYS A 23 -2.11 11.12 -13.11
CA CYS A 23 -2.36 12.28 -12.25
C CYS A 23 -1.47 12.29 -11.00
N LEU A 24 -1.17 11.12 -10.42
CA LEU A 24 -0.20 11.00 -9.34
C LEU A 24 1.19 11.41 -9.81
N THR A 25 1.65 10.87 -10.95
CA THR A 25 2.95 11.22 -11.55
C THR A 25 3.14 12.72 -11.76
N GLN A 26 2.08 13.43 -12.16
CA GLN A 26 2.13 14.87 -12.44
C GLN A 26 2.13 15.75 -11.19
N ASN A 27 1.54 15.29 -10.07
CA ASN A 27 1.45 16.07 -8.83
C ASN A 27 2.49 15.68 -7.78
N THR A 28 3.21 14.58 -7.98
CA THR A 28 4.37 14.25 -7.17
C THR A 28 5.53 15.15 -7.60
N HIS A 29 5.71 16.28 -6.92
CA HIS A 29 7.02 16.92 -6.85
C HIS A 29 7.96 15.92 -6.17
N PHE A 30 8.66 15.09 -6.96
CA PHE A 30 9.72 14.22 -6.46
C PHE A 30 10.76 15.12 -5.80
N THR A 31 10.75 15.19 -4.47
CA THR A 31 11.66 16.03 -3.70
C THR A 31 13.08 15.47 -3.81
N GLY A 32 13.76 15.76 -4.92
CA GLY A 32 15.20 15.65 -5.14
C GLY A 32 15.87 14.28 -4.96
N THR A 33 15.17 13.25 -4.46
CA THR A 33 15.77 11.97 -4.07
C THR A 33 15.01 10.84 -4.71
N ALA A 34 15.72 10.02 -5.48
CA ALA A 34 15.14 8.92 -6.24
C ALA A 34 14.48 7.87 -5.32
N ILE A 35 13.37 7.31 -5.79
CA ILE A 35 12.75 6.10 -5.23
C ILE A 35 13.34 4.90 -5.97
N ASP A 36 13.83 3.92 -5.22
CA ASP A 36 14.47 2.73 -5.77
C ASP A 36 13.45 1.71 -6.30
N ALA A 37 12.26 1.64 -5.68
CA ALA A 37 11.23 0.67 -6.03
C ALA A 37 9.81 1.08 -5.58
N LEU A 38 8.81 0.66 -6.36
CA LEU A 38 7.39 0.78 -6.03
C LEU A 38 6.86 -0.54 -5.47
N ILE A 39 6.17 -0.50 -4.33
CA ILE A 39 5.60 -1.66 -3.65
C ILE A 39 4.06 -1.54 -3.65
N PRO A 40 3.35 -2.23 -4.55
CA PRO A 40 1.90 -2.23 -4.52
C PRO A 40 1.39 -3.01 -3.31
N VAL A 41 0.44 -2.46 -2.57
CA VAL A 41 -0.20 -3.14 -1.43
C VAL A 41 -0.78 -4.49 -1.91
N PRO A 42 -0.39 -5.62 -1.27
CA PRO A 42 -0.90 -6.92 -1.69
C PRO A 42 -2.40 -7.08 -1.40
N SER A 43 -3.17 -7.33 -2.46
CA SER A 43 -4.59 -7.67 -2.36
C SER A 43 -4.81 -9.08 -1.80
N SER A 44 -5.95 -9.29 -1.12
CA SER A 44 -6.33 -10.62 -0.64
C SER A 44 -6.68 -11.56 -1.81
N ARG A 45 -6.53 -12.88 -1.61
CA ARG A 45 -6.96 -13.88 -2.62
C ARG A 45 -8.45 -13.74 -2.97
N GLN A 46 -9.29 -13.36 -2.00
CA GLN A 46 -10.72 -13.13 -2.22
C GLN A 46 -10.95 -11.93 -3.13
N THR A 47 -10.22 -10.82 -2.91
CA THR A 47 -10.28 -9.62 -3.75
C THR A 47 -9.80 -9.90 -5.17
N LEU A 48 -8.71 -10.66 -5.31
CA LEU A 48 -8.21 -11.07 -6.63
C LEU A 48 -9.21 -11.98 -7.36
N ARG A 49 -9.89 -12.88 -6.65
CA ARG A 49 -10.91 -13.78 -7.23
C ARG A 49 -12.18 -13.04 -7.63
N SER A 50 -12.62 -12.05 -6.86
CA SER A 50 -13.85 -11.31 -7.16
C SER A 50 -13.66 -10.27 -8.25
N ARG A 51 -12.49 -9.62 -8.30
CA ARG A 51 -12.23 -8.51 -9.24
C ARG A 51 -11.32 -8.89 -10.41
N GLY A 52 -10.54 -9.96 -10.31
CA GLY A 52 -9.57 -10.38 -11.33
C GLY A 52 -8.23 -9.62 -11.33
N PHE A 53 -8.11 -8.52 -10.58
CA PHE A 53 -6.91 -7.67 -10.57
C PHE A 53 -6.64 -7.02 -9.20
N ASN A 54 -5.42 -6.49 -9.02
CA ASN A 54 -5.03 -5.67 -7.86
C ASN A 54 -4.99 -4.18 -8.26
N PRO A 55 -5.92 -3.34 -7.76
CA PRO A 55 -5.94 -1.89 -8.01
C PRO A 55 -4.59 -1.19 -7.77
N ALA A 56 -3.96 -1.48 -6.63
CA ALA A 56 -2.66 -0.93 -6.26
C ALA A 56 -1.55 -1.32 -7.26
N LYS A 57 -1.62 -2.54 -7.82
CA LYS A 57 -0.68 -3.00 -8.84
C LYS A 57 -0.84 -2.23 -10.14
N ILE A 58 -2.06 -1.99 -10.59
CA ILE A 58 -2.30 -1.22 -11.84
C ILE A 58 -1.73 0.20 -11.71
N LEU A 59 -1.95 0.83 -10.56
CA LEU A 59 -1.38 2.14 -10.26
C LEU A 59 0.15 2.08 -10.26
N ALA A 60 0.74 1.13 -9.54
CA ALA A 60 2.19 0.96 -9.47
C ALA A 60 2.82 0.68 -10.85
N ASP A 61 2.22 -0.18 -11.67
CA ASP A 61 2.69 -0.47 -13.04
C ASP A 61 2.65 0.79 -13.91
N THR A 62 1.58 1.59 -13.80
CA THR A 62 1.43 2.84 -14.57
C THR A 62 2.49 3.85 -14.16
N ILE A 63 2.66 4.06 -12.86
CA ILE A 63 3.62 5.03 -12.30
C ILE A 63 5.06 4.58 -12.59
N GLY A 64 5.36 3.30 -12.38
CA GLY A 64 6.67 2.72 -12.63
C GLY A 64 7.08 2.82 -14.10
N HIS A 65 6.13 2.59 -15.02
CA HIS A 65 6.37 2.78 -16.45
C HIS A 65 6.64 4.25 -16.80
N ALA A 66 5.86 5.19 -16.26
CA ALA A 66 6.01 6.61 -16.54
C ALA A 66 7.31 7.21 -15.98
N LEU A 67 7.83 6.67 -14.86
CA LEU A 67 8.98 7.21 -14.13
C LEU A 67 10.26 6.37 -14.26
N GLY A 68 10.19 5.21 -14.91
CA GLY A 68 11.32 4.27 -14.97
C GLY A 68 11.67 3.62 -13.62
N ILE A 69 10.72 3.53 -12.69
CA ILE A 69 10.93 2.94 -11.36
C ILE A 69 10.45 1.48 -11.35
N PRO A 70 11.27 0.52 -10.88
CA PRO A 70 10.87 -0.89 -10.86
C PRO A 70 9.73 -1.15 -9.85
N VAL A 71 8.82 -2.07 -10.22
CA VAL A 71 7.67 -2.46 -9.39
C VAL A 71 7.90 -3.83 -8.77
N MET A 72 7.98 -3.90 -7.44
CA MET A 72 8.28 -5.14 -6.71
C MET A 72 7.03 -5.71 -6.04
N THR A 73 6.39 -6.66 -6.72
CA THR A 73 5.15 -7.32 -6.26
C THR A 73 5.37 -8.51 -5.32
N ASN A 74 6.62 -8.95 -5.16
CA ASN A 74 6.97 -10.19 -4.46
C ASN A 74 7.82 -9.97 -3.20
N TRP A 75 8.08 -8.71 -2.83
CA TRP A 75 8.80 -8.36 -1.60
C TRP A 75 7.92 -8.48 -0.37
N VAL A 76 6.65 -8.12 -0.47
CA VAL A 76 5.65 -8.28 0.59
C VAL A 76 4.51 -9.14 0.10
N ILE A 77 4.02 -10.04 0.96
CA ILE A 77 2.81 -10.81 0.73
C ILE A 77 1.80 -10.59 1.86
N LYS A 78 0.52 -10.64 1.52
CA LYS A 78 -0.55 -10.73 2.52
C LYS A 78 -0.79 -12.21 2.86
N THR A 79 -0.49 -12.61 4.08
CA THR A 79 -0.84 -13.95 4.58
C THR A 79 -2.34 -14.02 4.78
N GLY A 80 -2.98 -15.08 4.27
CA GLY A 80 -4.35 -15.39 4.66
C GLY A 80 -4.42 -15.82 6.13
N ILE A 81 -5.61 -15.90 6.71
CA ILE A 81 -5.82 -16.53 8.02
C ILE A 81 -5.27 -17.96 7.91
N THR A 82 -4.11 -18.20 8.52
CA THR A 82 -3.46 -19.51 8.48
C THR A 82 -4.28 -20.43 9.39
N LYS A 83 -4.50 -21.69 9.01
CA LYS A 83 -5.23 -22.68 9.85
C LYS A 83 -4.71 -22.74 11.30
N ALA A 84 -3.45 -22.38 11.53
CA ALA A 84 -2.84 -22.25 12.86
C ALA A 84 -3.52 -21.22 13.79
N GLN A 85 -4.22 -20.21 13.26
CA GLN A 85 -4.93 -19.19 14.04
C GLN A 85 -6.33 -19.65 14.51
N LYS A 86 -6.84 -20.80 14.03
CA LYS A 86 -8.14 -21.34 14.52
C LYS A 86 -8.09 -21.75 15.99
N TYR A 87 -6.91 -22.08 16.51
CA TYR A 87 -6.71 -22.56 17.89
C TYR A 87 -6.41 -21.46 18.90
N ARG A 88 -6.33 -20.20 18.48
CA ARG A 88 -6.14 -19.09 19.42
C ARG A 88 -7.43 -18.72 20.13
N SER A 89 -7.31 -18.60 21.45
CA SER A 89 -8.41 -18.33 22.38
C SER A 89 -9.07 -16.98 22.10
N ARG A 90 -10.29 -16.78 22.60
CA ARG A 90 -11.03 -15.51 22.46
C ARG A 90 -10.23 -14.31 22.98
N ALA A 91 -9.37 -14.50 23.99
CA ALA A 91 -8.50 -13.48 24.56
C ALA A 91 -7.33 -13.09 23.62
N GLU A 92 -6.70 -14.04 22.94
CA GLU A 92 -5.59 -13.77 22.01
C GLU A 92 -6.02 -13.08 20.70
N ARG A 93 -7.33 -13.14 20.37
CA ARG A 93 -7.90 -12.39 19.24
C ARG A 93 -8.17 -10.93 19.57
N LEU A 94 -8.21 -10.57 20.85
CA LEU A 94 -8.55 -9.22 21.31
C LEU A 94 -7.30 -8.33 21.49
N THR A 95 -6.11 -8.91 21.53
CA THR A 95 -4.84 -8.18 21.51
C THR A 95 -4.45 -7.90 20.07
N VAL A 96 -4.54 -6.63 19.63
CA VAL A 96 -4.04 -6.04 18.37
C VAL A 96 -3.87 -7.05 17.21
N SER A 97 -4.80 -7.04 16.25
CA SER A 97 -4.75 -7.87 15.03
C SER A 97 -3.33 -8.03 14.51
N GLU A 98 -2.80 -9.26 14.53
CA GLU A 98 -1.48 -9.60 13.98
C GLU A 98 -1.33 -9.01 12.57
N ASN A 99 -0.19 -8.39 12.29
CA ASN A 99 0.09 -7.81 10.99
C ASN A 99 -0.06 -8.89 9.90
N PRO A 100 -1.01 -8.73 8.95
CA PRO A 100 -1.28 -9.75 7.94
C PRO A 100 -0.26 -9.72 6.79
N PHE A 101 0.75 -8.85 6.84
CA PHE A 101 1.77 -8.73 5.80
C PHE A 101 3.12 -9.24 6.29
N ARG A 102 3.84 -9.91 5.39
CA ARG A 102 5.19 -10.44 5.65
C ARG A 102 6.10 -10.19 4.48
N ALA A 103 7.37 -9.95 4.76
CA ALA A 103 8.37 -9.94 3.72
C ALA A 103 8.60 -11.37 3.18
N LYS A 104 8.61 -11.51 1.86
CA LYS A 104 8.80 -12.79 1.16
C LYS A 104 10.19 -12.92 0.55
N LYS A 105 10.80 -11.80 0.17
CA LYS A 105 12.16 -11.73 -0.38
C LYS A 105 12.96 -10.65 0.35
N PRO A 106 14.30 -10.72 0.35
CA PRO A 106 15.13 -9.62 0.81
C PRO A 106 14.88 -8.36 -0.04
N CYS A 107 14.74 -7.23 0.63
CA CYS A 107 14.67 -5.90 0.04
C CYS A 107 16.08 -5.30 -0.01
N THR A 108 16.54 -4.92 -1.19
CA THR A 108 17.82 -4.22 -1.38
C THR A 108 17.66 -2.71 -1.54
N ALA A 109 16.42 -2.22 -1.68
CA ALA A 109 16.12 -0.80 -1.76
C ALA A 109 16.30 -0.11 -0.41
N LYS A 110 16.78 1.13 -0.44
CA LYS A 110 16.85 2.02 0.73
C LYS A 110 15.65 2.97 0.78
N ARG A 111 15.12 3.34 -0.38
CA ARG A 111 14.00 4.28 -0.54
C ARG A 111 12.92 3.63 -1.40
N ILE A 112 11.72 3.45 -0.84
CA ILE A 112 10.60 2.84 -1.56
C ILE A 112 9.36 3.72 -1.48
N ALA A 113 8.43 3.50 -2.40
CA ALA A 113 7.07 4.02 -2.31
C ALA A 113 6.05 2.89 -2.23
N ILE A 114 5.18 2.90 -1.23
CA ILE A 114 4.04 2.00 -1.11
C ILE A 114 2.87 2.58 -1.89
N ILE A 115 2.34 1.82 -2.83
CA ILE A 115 1.24 2.25 -3.69
C ILE A 115 -0.06 1.61 -3.20
N ASP A 116 -1.06 2.43 -2.92
CA ASP A 116 -2.42 1.99 -2.55
C ASP A 116 -3.48 2.73 -3.39
N ASP A 117 -4.70 2.17 -3.46
CA ASP A 117 -5.79 2.79 -4.22
C ASP A 117 -6.57 3.85 -3.43
N VAL A 118 -6.65 3.70 -2.11
CA VAL A 118 -7.31 4.63 -1.20
C VAL A 118 -6.65 4.51 0.17
N ILE A 119 -6.28 5.64 0.74
CA ILE A 119 -5.84 5.69 2.12
C ILE A 119 -6.98 6.14 3.02
N THR A 120 -7.26 5.35 4.08
CA THR A 120 -8.22 5.69 5.12
C THR A 120 -7.52 6.01 6.43
N THR A 121 -7.01 5.00 7.13
CA THR A 121 -6.41 5.11 8.48
C THR A 121 -4.90 4.95 8.49
N MET A 122 -4.26 4.85 7.32
CA MET A 122 -2.85 4.47 7.16
C MET A 122 -2.48 3.07 7.68
N THR A 123 -3.39 2.35 8.34
CA THR A 123 -3.13 1.04 8.96
C THR A 123 -2.53 0.05 7.96
N THR A 124 -3.10 -0.07 6.77
CA THR A 124 -2.59 -0.98 5.72
C THR A 124 -1.16 -0.62 5.32
N ALA A 125 -0.88 0.66 5.10
CA ALA A 125 0.43 1.13 4.68
C ALA A 125 1.49 0.91 5.78
N ILE A 126 1.14 1.19 7.05
CA ILE A 126 2.00 0.90 8.21
C ILE A 126 2.31 -0.59 8.29
N GLN A 127 1.29 -1.44 8.18
CA GLN A 127 1.45 -2.89 8.24
C GLN A 127 2.28 -3.45 7.07
N VAL A 128 2.18 -2.88 5.86
CA VAL A 128 3.06 -3.24 4.73
C VAL A 128 4.49 -2.74 4.95
N ALA A 129 4.67 -1.56 5.55
CA ALA A 129 5.97 -0.95 5.80
C ALA A 129 6.79 -1.69 6.87
N GLU A 130 6.16 -2.17 7.94
CA GLU A 130 6.84 -2.88 9.05
C GLU A 130 7.83 -3.97 8.60
N PRO A 131 7.44 -4.98 7.82
CA PRO A 131 8.35 -6.04 7.40
C PRO A 131 9.47 -5.54 6.46
N LEU A 132 9.27 -4.41 5.77
CA LEU A 132 10.29 -3.81 4.90
C LEU A 132 11.30 -2.98 5.70
N LYS A 133 10.84 -2.24 6.71
CA LYS A 133 11.72 -1.55 7.67
C LYS A 133 12.63 -2.55 8.39
N ALA A 134 12.10 -3.70 8.78
CA ALA A 134 12.88 -4.77 9.40
C ALA A 134 13.98 -5.34 8.47
N GLN A 135 13.90 -5.12 7.17
CA GLN A 135 14.93 -5.50 6.18
C GLN A 135 15.90 -4.35 5.84
N GLY A 136 15.84 -3.22 6.55
CA GLY A 136 16.78 -2.11 6.39
C GLY A 136 16.35 -1.02 5.41
N VAL A 137 15.08 -1.00 4.98
CA VAL A 137 14.53 0.14 4.23
C VAL A 137 14.54 1.40 5.11
N GLN A 138 15.16 2.47 4.61
CA GLN A 138 15.43 3.69 5.37
C GLN A 138 14.37 4.76 5.15
N HIS A 139 13.78 4.82 3.95
CA HIS A 139 12.77 5.80 3.58
C HIS A 139 11.58 5.13 2.91
N ILE A 140 10.38 5.44 3.37
CA ILE A 140 9.13 4.88 2.86
C ILE A 140 8.14 6.02 2.62
N GLU A 141 7.80 6.25 1.36
CA GLU A 141 6.69 7.11 0.96
C GLU A 141 5.42 6.26 0.78
N ILE A 142 4.25 6.88 0.94
CA ILE A 142 2.96 6.26 0.63
C ILE A 142 2.29 7.11 -0.43
N TRP A 143 1.98 6.51 -1.59
CA TRP A 143 1.32 7.17 -2.70
C TRP A 143 -0.06 6.55 -2.94
N ALA A 144 -1.08 7.39 -2.97
CA ALA A 144 -2.42 6.98 -3.33
C ALA A 144 -3.21 8.13 -3.95
N PRO A 145 -4.11 7.87 -4.90
CA PRO A 145 -4.86 8.94 -5.56
C PRO A 145 -5.86 9.62 -4.62
N CYS A 146 -6.24 8.98 -3.51
CA CYS A 146 -7.25 9.50 -2.60
C CYS A 146 -6.92 9.19 -1.14
N ARG A 147 -7.14 10.18 -0.28
CA ARG A 147 -7.08 10.06 1.18
C ARG A 147 -8.43 10.42 1.78
N THR A 148 -8.88 9.62 2.73
CA THR A 148 -10.05 9.92 3.57
C THR A 148 -9.53 10.64 4.81
N LEU A 149 -10.11 11.77 5.17
CA LEU A 149 -9.76 12.44 6.42
C LEU A 149 -10.19 11.54 7.59
N PRO A 150 -9.34 11.36 8.63
CA PRO A 150 -9.80 10.72 9.85
C PRO A 150 -11.01 11.49 10.37
N LYS A 151 -12.01 10.78 10.90
CA LYS A 151 -13.10 11.43 11.65
C LYS A 151 -12.44 12.32 12.71
N LEU A 152 -12.83 13.60 12.78
CA LEU A 152 -12.32 14.56 13.77
C LEU A 152 -12.67 14.03 15.18
N THR A 153 -11.83 13.18 15.77
CA THR A 153 -11.98 12.80 17.18
C THR A 153 -10.69 12.35 17.87
N THR A 154 -9.54 12.26 17.22
CA THR A 154 -8.28 11.97 17.90
C THR A 154 -7.09 12.63 17.20
N LEU A 155 -6.87 13.91 17.51
CA LEU A 155 -5.54 14.52 17.42
C LEU A 155 -4.87 14.36 18.78
N VAL A 156 -4.16 13.24 18.98
CA VAL A 156 -3.08 13.16 19.95
C VAL A 156 -1.91 12.47 19.25
N SER A 157 -0.82 13.21 19.11
CA SER A 157 0.42 12.85 18.43
C SER A 157 1.15 11.66 19.10
N PRO A 158 1.98 10.93 18.33
CA PRO A 158 3.28 10.57 18.88
C PRO A 158 4.43 10.88 17.91
N SER A 159 5.53 11.32 18.53
CA SER A 159 6.86 11.54 17.96
C SER A 159 7.47 10.25 17.43
N HIS A 160 7.39 10.00 16.12
CA HIS A 160 8.29 9.08 15.40
C HIS A 160 8.56 9.59 13.98
N SER A 161 9.79 9.33 13.51
CA SER A 161 10.38 9.80 12.24
C SER A 161 9.41 9.78 11.05
N PRO A 162 9.39 10.81 10.19
CA PRO A 162 8.22 11.11 9.35
C PRO A 162 8.13 10.11 8.19
N ILE A 163 7.01 9.38 8.15
CA ILE A 163 6.52 8.78 6.90
C ILE A 163 5.92 9.94 6.11
N GLU A 164 6.57 10.34 5.00
CA GLU A 164 6.03 11.36 4.11
C GLU A 164 4.88 10.78 3.27
N MET A 165 3.76 11.50 3.27
CA MET A 165 2.52 11.13 2.57
C MET A 165 2.39 12.01 1.33
N ARG A 166 2.22 11.39 0.15
CA ARG A 166 2.06 12.11 -1.12
C ARG A 166 0.90 11.58 -1.95
#